data_AF-A0A661WIQ6-F1
#
_entry.id   AF-A0A661WIQ6-F1
#
_cell.length_a   1.000
_cell.length_b   1.000
_cell.length_c   1.000
_cell.angle_alpha   90.00
_cell.angle_beta   90.00
_cell.angle_gamma   90.00
#
_symmetry.space_group_name_H-M   'P 1'
#
loop_
_entity.id
_entity.type
_entity.pdbx_description
1 polymer ?
#
loop_
_entity_poly.entity_id
_entity_poly.type
_entity_poly.pdbx_seq_one_letter_code
_entity_poly.pdbx_strand_id
1 'polypeptide(L)' 'IPLGVFAAAMSMFGGFPVGITDVIIQGRFSMFLVAPIMGTGLLIYMLMPKTTKMIEEWQNKNLG' A
#
# COMPACT_ATOMS: atom_id res chain seq x y z
N ILE A 1 -1.58 12.33 -2.01
CA ILE A 1 -2.49 11.34 -1.40
C ILE A 1 -3.19 10.47 -2.45
N PRO A 2 -3.95 10.99 -3.44
CA PRO A 2 -4.73 10.14 -4.36
C PRO A 2 -3.87 9.21 -5.24
N LEU A 3 -2.69 9.67 -5.69
CA LEU A 3 -1.78 8.85 -6.51
C LEU A 3 -1.15 7.68 -5.75
N GLY A 4 -0.87 7.84 -4.45
CA GLY A 4 -0.28 6.77 -3.64
C GLY A 4 -1.28 5.64 -3.36
N VAL A 5 -2.54 5.99 -3.08
CA VAL A 5 -3.65 5.05 -2.94
C VAL A 5 -3.89 4.30 -4.25
N PHE A 6 -3.87 5.03 -5.37
CA PHE A 6 -4.05 4.44 -6.70
C PHE A 6 -2.90 3.49 -7.09
N ALA A 7 -1.65 3.89 -6.83
CA ALA A 7 -0.47 3.05 -7.06
C ALA A 7 -0.49 1.78 -6.21
N ALA A 8 -0.89 1.88 -4.94
CA ALA A 8 -1.03 0.73 -4.06
C ALA A 8 -2.18 -0.19 -4.51
N ALA A 9 -3.33 0.34 -4.93
CA ALA A 9 -4.42 -0.45 -5.49
C ALA A 9 -4.00 -1.20 -6.78
N MET A 10 -3.35 -0.52 -7.73
CA MET A 10 -2.83 -1.15 -8.95
C MET A 10 -1.78 -2.24 -8.63
N SER A 11 -0.94 -2.01 -7.63
CA SER A 11 0.03 -3.02 -7.15
C SER A 11 -0.69 -4.25 -6.58
N MET A 12 -1.75 -4.08 -5.80
CA MET A 12 -2.56 -5.19 -5.27
C MET A 12 -3.24 -5.99 -6.38
N PHE A 13 -3.88 -5.32 -7.35
CA PHE A 13 -4.58 -5.99 -8.45
C PHE A 13 -3.64 -6.81 -9.34
N GLY A 14 -2.41 -6.34 -9.58
CA GLY A 14 -1.44 -7.08 -10.38
C GLY A 14 -0.67 -8.15 -9.59
N GLY A 15 -0.32 -7.87 -8.33
CA GLY A 15 0.59 -8.72 -7.57
C GLY A 15 -0.07 -9.81 -6.72
N PHE A 16 -1.32 -9.63 -6.26
CA PHE A 16 -2.02 -10.67 -5.51
C PHE A 16 -2.36 -11.91 -6.35
N PRO A 17 -2.87 -11.81 -7.59
CA PRO A 17 -3.20 -13.00 -8.38
C PRO A 17 -1.97 -13.87 -8.63
N VAL A 18 -0.87 -13.27 -9.11
CA VAL A 18 0.41 -13.97 -9.39
C VAL A 18 1.04 -14.48 -8.10
N GLY A 19 0.99 -13.66 -7.06
CA GLY A 19 1.54 -13.97 -5.76
C GLY A 19 0.85 -15.13 -5.04
N ILE A 20 -0.48 -15.15 -5.09
CA ILE A 20 -1.31 -16.21 -4.52
C ILE A 20 -1.08 -17.52 -5.30
N THR A 21 -0.99 -17.47 -6.63
CA THR A 21 -0.68 -18.68 -7.42
C THR A 21 0.71 -19.23 -7.11
N ASP A 22 1.73 -18.39 -6.96
CA ASP A 22 3.09 -18.83 -6.62
C ASP A 22 3.16 -19.45 -5.21
N VAL A 23 2.49 -18.86 -4.22
CA VAL A 23 2.52 -19.36 -2.83
C VAL A 23 1.65 -20.60 -2.64
N ILE A 24 0.42 -20.60 -3.18
CA ILE A 24 -0.56 -21.68 -2.94
C ILE A 24 -0.37 -22.84 -3.92
N ILE A 25 -0.09 -22.55 -5.20
CA ILE A 25 0.02 -23.59 -6.23
C ILE A 25 1.47 -24.08 -6.35
N GLN A 26 2.45 -23.17 -6.40
CA GLN A 26 3.86 -23.56 -6.56
C GLN A 26 4.58 -23.81 -5.22
N GLY A 27 3.98 -23.45 -4.09
CA GLY A 27 4.59 -23.62 -2.76
C GLY A 27 5.87 -22.79 -2.56
N ARG A 28 6.07 -21.73 -3.36
CA ARG A 28 7.29 -20.91 -3.36
C ARG A 28 6.97 -19.48 -2.92
N PHE A 29 7.96 -18.84 -2.31
CA PHE A 29 7.85 -17.44 -1.95
C PHE A 29 7.80 -16.57 -3.23
N SER A 30 6.74 -15.79 -3.40
CA SER A 30 6.57 -14.94 -4.59
C SER A 30 7.16 -13.56 -4.37
N MET A 31 8.06 -13.14 -5.26
CA MET A 31 8.57 -11.76 -5.24
C MET A 31 7.47 -10.74 -5.59
N PHE A 32 6.42 -11.18 -6.30
CA PHE A 32 5.29 -10.34 -6.69
C PHE A 32 4.37 -9.97 -5.53
N LEU A 33 4.43 -10.68 -4.39
CA LEU A 33 3.67 -10.34 -3.18
C LEU A 33 4.33 -9.24 -2.34
N VAL A 34 5.62 -8.99 -2.50
CA VAL A 34 6.36 -8.04 -1.64
C VAL A 34 5.82 -6.62 -1.82
N ALA A 35 5.66 -6.16 -3.07
CA ALA A 35 5.13 -4.84 -3.36
C ALA A 35 3.65 -4.65 -2.93
N PRO A 36 2.73 -5.60 -3.20
CA PRO A 36 1.37 -5.57 -2.67
C PRO A 36 1.29 -5.53 -1.16
N ILE A 37 2.06 -6.35 -0.44
CA ILE A 37 2.03 -6.40 1.03
C ILE A 37 2.56 -5.10 1.62
N MET A 38 3.69 -4.58 1.11
CA MET A 38 4.24 -3.30 1.53
C MET A 38 3.30 -2.14 1.22
N GLY A 39 2.69 -2.14 0.03
CA GLY A 39 1.70 -1.15 -0.39
C GLY A 39 0.43 -1.19 0.47
N THR A 40 -0.02 -2.38 0.86
CA THR A 40 -1.16 -2.58 1.77
C THR A 40 -0.85 -2.04 3.16
N GLY A 41 0.32 -2.36 3.71
CA GLY A 41 0.75 -1.86 5.02
C GLY A 41 0.85 -0.33 5.07
N LEU A 42 1.42 0.28 4.03
CA LEU A 42 1.49 1.73 3.89
C LEU A 42 0.11 2.38 3.69
N LEU A 43 -0.79 1.73 2.95
CA LEU A 43 -2.17 2.19 2.79
C LEU A 43 -2.92 2.18 4.12
N ILE A 44 -2.82 1.09 4.89
CA ILE A 44 -3.41 0.97 6.22
C ILE A 44 -2.83 2.04 7.15
N TYR A 45 -1.52 2.28 7.09
CA TYR A 45 -0.88 3.33 7.87
C TYR A 45 -1.38 4.72 7.49
N MET A 46 -1.57 5.02 6.20
CA MET A 46 -2.13 6.30 5.74
C MET A 46 -3.62 6.47 6.09
N LEU A 47 -4.38 5.38 6.13
CA LEU A 47 -5.80 5.38 6.54
C LEU A 47 -6.00 5.48 8.05
N MET A 48 -4.96 5.25 8.86
CA MET A 48 -5.07 5.48 10.29
C MET A 48 -5.30 6.98 10.58
N PRO A 49 -6.24 7.33 11.46
CA PRO A 49 -6.63 8.71 11.74
C PRO A 49 -5.48 9.56 12.31
N LYS A 50 -4.45 8.93 12.87
CA LYS A 50 -3.23 9.61 13.33
C LYS A 50 -2.38 10.17 12.19
N THR A 51 -2.31 9.47 11.06
CA THR A 51 -1.50 9.87 9.90
C THR A 51 -2.20 10.98 9.13
N THR A 52 -3.53 10.94 9.05
CA THR A 52 -4.34 12.02 8.49
C THR A 52 -4.16 13.32 9.27
N LYS A 53 -4.20 13.26 10.61
CA LYS A 53 -3.95 14.42 11.49
C LYS A 53 -2.55 15.00 11.35
N MET A 54 -1.53 14.15 11.26
CA MET A 54 -0.15 14.59 11.06
C MET A 54 0.05 15.26 9.69
N ILE A 55 -0.63 14.78 8.64
CA ILE A 55 -0.61 15.39 7.31
C ILE A 55 -1.37 16.73 7.31
N GLU A 56 -2.50 16.83 8.01
CA GLU A 56 -3.24 18.09 8.20
C GLU A 56 -2.41 19.14 8.94
N GLU A 57 -1.77 18.77 10.06
CA GLU A 57 -0.85 19.64 10.79
C GLU A 57 0.34 20.07 9.92
N TRP A 58 0.91 19.16 9.14
CA TRP A 58 2.01 19.47 8.23
C TRP A 58 1.56 20.41 7.09
N GLN A 59 0.38 20.20 6.51
CA GLN A 59 -0.18 21.11 5.50
C GLN A 59 -0.44 22.50 6.09
N ASN A 60 -1.07 22.60 7.26
CA ASN A 60 -1.32 23.87 7.93
C ASN A 60 -0.02 24.62 8.29
N LYS A 61 1.06 23.88 8.60
CA LYS A 61 2.36 24.47 8.94
C LYS A 61 3.16 24.96 7.72
N ASN A 62 2.97 24.37 6.55
CA ASN A 62 3.70 24.77 5.32
C ASN A 62 2.94 25.78 4.44
N LEU A 63 1.66 26.01 4.71
CA LEU A 63 0.81 26.98 4.00
C LEU A 63 0.44 28.21 4.87
N GLY A 64 0.99 28.29 6.08
CA GLY A 64 0.88 29.44 6.99
C GLY A 64 2.09 30.35 6.93
#